data_AF-A0A9E8TKS1-F1
#
_entry.id   AF-A0A9E8TKS1-F1
#
_cell.length_a   1.000
_cell.length_b   1.000
_cell.length_c   1.000
_cell.angle_alpha   90.00
_cell.angle_beta   90.00
_cell.angle_gamma   90.00
#
_symmetry.space_group_name_H-M   'P 1'
#
loop_
_entity.id
_entity.type
_entity.pdbx_description
1 polymer ?
#
loop_
_entity_poly.entity_id
_entity_poly.type
_entity_poly.pdbx_seq_one_letter_code
_entity_poly.pdbx_strand_id
1 'polypeptide(L)'
;MSAEVTTVSSTGAKKGVKKQRFELIPPRAIAELTKLYGRGAKKYAPNNFRLGYETSKSYGAGQRHAILFWSGENYDSETDCHHLASFVWHCFTILESNLTHPEFDDRPYGAANFAASGPLHPDGGQLSIAPAPQVISTDFRHDLLPLYPYAQVAEVFGAKTYLAHLLEDDELTFGHLYGQMQDHATKYWSGENVDSETDLPQLALAATYGLLLLELSIASPEKDDRFLPAAPLGYDSVPVVAPADEAVSS
;
A
#
# COMPACT_ATOMS: atom_id res chain seq x y z
N MET A 1 -20.53 -5.58 -24.50
CA MET A 1 -19.79 -4.34 -24.77
C MET A 1 -20.37 -3.25 -23.89
N SER A 2 -19.81 -2.97 -22.71
CA SER A 2 -20.27 -1.79 -21.96
C SER A 2 -19.81 -0.55 -22.70
N ALA A 3 -20.62 0.52 -22.69
CA ALA A 3 -20.24 1.78 -23.31
C ALA A 3 -18.97 2.33 -22.65
N GLU A 4 -18.01 2.81 -23.43
CA GLU A 4 -16.82 3.47 -22.89
C GLU A 4 -17.22 4.78 -22.20
N VAL A 5 -16.96 4.88 -20.90
CA VAL A 5 -17.14 6.12 -20.15
C VAL A 5 -16.09 7.11 -20.63
N THR A 6 -16.49 8.33 -21.02
CA THR A 6 -15.57 9.38 -21.50
C THR A 6 -15.72 10.65 -20.67
N THR A 7 -14.61 11.33 -20.41
CA THR A 7 -14.58 12.66 -19.78
C THR A 7 -14.22 13.72 -20.81
N VAL A 8 -14.75 14.93 -20.63
CA VAL A 8 -14.44 16.10 -21.46
C VAL A 8 -13.56 17.04 -20.64
N SER A 9 -12.39 17.37 -21.18
CA SER A 9 -11.48 18.35 -20.57
C SER A 9 -11.99 19.78 -20.73
N SER A 10 -11.35 20.74 -20.04
CA SER A 10 -11.61 22.18 -20.18
C SER A 10 -11.41 22.72 -21.60
N THR A 11 -10.67 22.02 -22.46
CA THR A 11 -10.46 22.36 -23.87
C THR A 11 -11.48 21.71 -24.81
N GLY A 12 -12.41 20.89 -24.29
CA GLY A 12 -13.37 20.12 -25.09
C GLY A 12 -12.84 18.77 -25.58
N ALA A 13 -11.56 18.44 -25.36
CA ALA A 13 -11.01 17.14 -25.73
C ALA A 13 -11.65 16.02 -24.90
N LYS A 14 -12.03 14.91 -25.56
CA LYS A 14 -12.66 13.74 -24.93
C LYS A 14 -11.64 12.61 -24.78
N LYS A 15 -11.64 11.93 -23.63
CA LYS A 15 -10.80 10.75 -23.37
C LYS A 15 -11.59 9.70 -22.60
N GLY A 16 -11.37 8.42 -22.92
CA GLY A 16 -11.96 7.30 -22.19
C GLY A 16 -11.39 7.19 -20.77
N VAL A 17 -12.26 6.92 -19.79
CA VAL A 17 -11.90 6.63 -18.42
C VAL A 17 -11.61 5.13 -18.31
N LYS A 18 -10.41 4.79 -17.86
CA LYS A 18 -10.01 3.39 -17.62
C LYS A 18 -10.22 3.03 -16.16
N LYS A 19 -10.33 1.72 -15.89
CA LYS A 19 -10.54 1.18 -14.54
C LYS A 19 -9.37 1.52 -13.61
N GLN A 20 -8.15 1.38 -14.10
CA GLN A 20 -6.93 1.74 -13.39
C GLN A 20 -6.63 3.25 -13.57
N ARG A 21 -6.71 4.01 -12.48
CA ARG A 21 -6.49 5.47 -12.44
C ARG A 21 -5.15 5.79 -11.78
N PHE A 22 -4.06 5.58 -12.50
CA PHE A 22 -2.69 5.81 -12.02
C PHE A 22 -2.42 7.26 -11.63
N GLU A 23 -3.07 8.21 -12.31
CA GLU A 23 -2.91 9.65 -12.07
C GLU A 23 -3.45 10.11 -10.70
N LEU A 24 -4.20 9.26 -10.01
CA LEU A 24 -4.74 9.54 -8.68
C LEU A 24 -3.85 9.05 -7.54
N ILE A 25 -2.78 8.31 -7.85
CA ILE A 25 -1.86 7.77 -6.84
C ILE A 25 -0.90 8.88 -6.37
N PRO A 26 -0.72 9.09 -5.05
CA PRO A 26 0.18 10.12 -4.55
C PRO A 26 1.64 9.92 -5.00
N PRO A 27 2.24 10.88 -5.74
CA PRO A 27 3.55 10.68 -6.35
C PRO A 27 4.71 10.68 -5.33
N ARG A 28 4.61 11.40 -4.21
CA ARG A 28 5.68 11.39 -3.19
C ARG A 28 5.72 10.04 -2.46
N ALA A 29 4.56 9.50 -2.12
CA ALA A 29 4.46 8.14 -1.57
C ALA A 29 5.07 7.08 -2.51
N ILE A 30 4.80 7.17 -3.82
CA ILE A 30 5.43 6.26 -4.81
C ILE A 30 6.94 6.49 -4.91
N ALA A 31 7.42 7.74 -4.84
CA ALA A 31 8.85 8.02 -4.81
C ALA A 31 9.53 7.36 -3.59
N GLU A 32 8.96 7.47 -2.39
CA GLU A 32 9.47 6.78 -1.19
C GLU A 32 9.46 5.26 -1.32
N LEU A 33 8.40 4.68 -1.89
CA LEU A 33 8.34 3.26 -2.19
C LEU A 33 9.47 2.82 -3.16
N THR A 34 9.71 3.60 -4.22
CA THR A 34 10.77 3.28 -5.19
C THR A 34 12.18 3.52 -4.67
N LYS A 35 12.36 4.43 -3.69
CA LYS A 35 13.61 4.58 -2.92
C LYS A 35 13.92 3.28 -2.18
N LEU A 36 12.92 2.67 -1.54
CA LEU A 36 13.08 1.39 -0.84
C LEU A 36 13.43 0.24 -1.78
N TYR A 37 12.80 0.16 -2.97
CA TYR A 37 13.24 -0.80 -4.01
C TYR A 37 14.72 -0.62 -4.37
N GLY A 38 15.20 0.63 -4.43
CA GLY A 38 16.63 0.94 -4.60
C GLY A 38 17.52 0.44 -3.48
N ARG A 39 17.12 0.65 -2.22
CA ARG A 39 17.84 0.13 -1.05
C ARG A 39 17.90 -1.40 -1.05
N GLY A 40 16.77 -2.05 -1.31
CA GLY A 40 16.67 -3.50 -1.40
C GLY A 40 17.55 -4.09 -2.52
N ALA A 41 17.54 -3.46 -3.70
CA ALA A 41 18.36 -3.90 -4.83
C ALA A 41 19.87 -3.78 -4.53
N LYS A 42 20.31 -2.74 -3.82
CA LYS A 42 21.71 -2.61 -3.38
C LYS A 42 22.10 -3.68 -2.35
N LYS A 43 21.18 -4.09 -1.46
CA LYS A 43 21.43 -5.09 -0.41
C LYS A 43 21.36 -6.55 -0.91
N TYR A 44 20.43 -6.86 -1.82
CA TYR A 44 20.09 -8.25 -2.20
C TYR A 44 20.12 -8.55 -3.70
N ALA A 45 20.49 -7.59 -4.57
CA ALA A 45 20.29 -7.57 -6.02
C ALA A 45 18.85 -7.16 -6.47
N PRO A 46 18.73 -6.51 -7.64
CA PRO A 46 17.45 -6.21 -8.27
C PRO A 46 16.58 -7.45 -8.38
N ASN A 47 15.27 -7.28 -8.16
CA ASN A 47 14.28 -8.36 -8.30
C ASN A 47 14.47 -9.58 -7.38
N ASN A 48 15.32 -9.52 -6.33
CA ASN A 48 15.51 -10.66 -5.42
C ASN A 48 14.21 -11.17 -4.80
N PHE A 49 13.27 -10.26 -4.46
CA PHE A 49 11.96 -10.64 -3.92
C PHE A 49 11.11 -11.48 -4.89
N ARG A 50 11.34 -11.36 -6.20
CA ARG A 50 10.64 -12.14 -7.24
C ARG A 50 11.08 -13.61 -7.28
N LEU A 51 12.09 -14.01 -6.53
CA LEU A 51 12.44 -15.42 -6.34
C LEU A 51 11.38 -16.15 -5.50
N GLY A 52 10.52 -15.41 -4.79
CA GLY A 52 9.48 -15.96 -3.93
C GLY A 52 10.01 -16.48 -2.60
N TYR A 53 9.15 -16.40 -1.59
CA TYR A 53 9.36 -16.94 -0.24
C TYR A 53 8.03 -16.91 0.50
N GLU A 54 7.95 -17.64 1.61
CA GLU A 54 6.75 -17.85 2.42
C GLU A 54 6.06 -16.52 2.77
N THR A 55 4.76 -16.43 2.47
CA THR A 55 3.94 -15.22 2.64
C THR A 55 4.02 -14.67 4.06
N SER A 56 4.09 -15.54 5.08
CA SER A 56 4.27 -15.18 6.48
C SER A 56 5.50 -14.32 6.77
N LYS A 57 6.60 -14.51 6.03
CA LYS A 57 7.82 -13.72 6.19
C LYS A 57 7.60 -12.27 5.78
N SER A 58 6.93 -12.06 4.65
CA SER A 58 6.56 -10.71 4.19
C SER A 58 5.50 -10.09 5.09
N TYR A 59 4.45 -10.84 5.43
CA TYR A 59 3.37 -10.32 6.27
C TYR A 59 3.89 -9.88 7.64
N GLY A 60 4.64 -10.74 8.33
CA GLY A 60 5.20 -10.42 9.63
C GLY A 60 6.18 -9.24 9.59
N ALA A 61 6.97 -9.11 8.53
CA ALA A 61 7.87 -7.96 8.36
C ALA A 61 7.09 -6.65 8.10
N GLY A 62 6.08 -6.68 7.23
CA GLY A 62 5.19 -5.54 6.99
C GLY A 62 4.52 -5.09 8.28
N GLN A 63 3.98 -6.01 9.07
CA GLN A 63 3.35 -5.70 10.35
C GLN A 63 4.32 -5.07 11.36
N ARG A 64 5.58 -5.54 11.43
CA ARG A 64 6.60 -4.88 12.28
C ARG A 64 6.85 -3.44 11.84
N HIS A 65 6.95 -3.16 10.54
CA HIS A 65 7.10 -1.79 10.07
C HIS A 65 5.87 -0.93 10.39
N ALA A 66 4.65 -1.45 10.21
CA ALA A 66 3.42 -0.74 10.56
C ALA A 66 3.37 -0.40 12.06
N ILE A 67 3.74 -1.34 12.93
CA ILE A 67 3.75 -1.14 14.39
C ILE A 67 4.83 -0.13 14.80
N LEU A 68 6.03 -0.18 14.21
CA LEU A 68 7.09 0.82 14.49
C LEU A 68 6.64 2.23 14.09
N PHE A 69 6.03 2.37 12.91
CA PHE A 69 5.37 3.61 12.52
C PHE A 69 4.33 4.04 13.54
N TRP A 70 3.42 3.16 13.93
CA TRP A 70 2.36 3.51 14.88
C TRP A 70 2.89 3.91 16.25
N SER A 71 4.05 3.36 16.62
CA SER A 71 4.75 3.67 17.88
C SER A 71 5.58 4.96 17.83
N GLY A 72 5.51 5.72 16.74
CA GLY A 72 6.17 7.03 16.59
C GLY A 72 7.49 7.00 15.81
N GLU A 73 7.94 5.85 15.32
CA GLU A 73 9.15 5.74 14.51
C GLU A 73 8.81 5.90 13.02
N ASN A 74 9.10 7.07 12.43
CA ASN A 74 8.76 7.33 11.03
C ASN A 74 9.72 6.66 10.03
N TYR A 75 11.00 6.55 10.38
CA TYR A 75 12.06 6.09 9.48
C TYR A 75 12.84 4.92 10.05
N ASP A 76 13.07 3.91 9.22
CA ASP A 76 13.89 2.76 9.55
C ASP A 76 15.38 3.15 9.54
N SER A 77 16.04 2.97 10.68
CA SER A 77 17.47 3.28 10.86
C SER A 77 18.42 2.48 9.95
N GLU A 78 18.04 1.30 9.45
CA GLU A 78 18.88 0.52 8.55
C GLU A 78 18.84 1.04 7.11
N THR A 79 17.65 1.44 6.65
CA THR A 79 17.40 1.74 5.23
C THR A 79 17.28 3.23 4.92
N ASP A 80 17.08 4.06 5.95
CA ASP A 80 16.71 5.48 5.82
C ASP A 80 15.44 5.66 4.95
N CYS A 81 14.53 4.69 5.02
CA CYS A 81 13.25 4.70 4.32
C CYS A 81 12.10 4.79 5.32
N HIS A 82 11.00 5.38 4.89
CA HIS A 82 9.82 5.50 5.74
C HIS A 82 9.22 4.11 6.05
N HIS A 83 8.83 3.85 7.29
CA HIS A 83 8.27 2.55 7.69
C HIS A 83 7.03 2.16 6.87
N LEU A 84 6.17 3.12 6.54
CA LEU A 84 5.01 2.88 5.67
C LEU A 84 5.38 2.48 4.24
N ALA A 85 6.52 2.97 3.71
CA ALA A 85 7.01 2.52 2.42
C ALA A 85 7.39 1.02 2.48
N SER A 86 7.98 0.57 3.59
CA SER A 86 8.27 -0.85 3.83
C SER A 86 7.01 -1.70 3.99
N PHE A 87 6.00 -1.20 4.71
CA PHE A 87 4.70 -1.88 4.79
C PHE A 87 4.08 -2.06 3.39
N VAL A 88 4.00 -0.98 2.60
CA VAL A 88 3.44 -1.02 1.24
C VAL A 88 4.26 -1.95 0.33
N TRP A 89 5.59 -1.95 0.46
CA TRP A 89 6.47 -2.87 -0.26
C TRP A 89 6.15 -4.34 0.04
N HIS A 90 5.87 -4.68 1.30
CA HIS A 90 5.45 -6.03 1.66
C HIS A 90 4.07 -6.39 1.09
N CYS A 91 3.11 -5.47 1.08
CA CYS A 91 1.82 -5.70 0.40
C CYS A 91 2.01 -5.95 -1.11
N PHE A 92 2.86 -5.16 -1.77
CA PHE A 92 3.18 -5.34 -3.19
C PHE A 92 3.86 -6.68 -3.45
N THR A 93 4.79 -7.07 -2.58
CA THR A 93 5.52 -8.34 -2.69
C THR A 93 4.58 -9.54 -2.56
N ILE A 94 3.64 -9.49 -1.61
CA ILE A 94 2.66 -10.57 -1.43
C ILE A 94 1.68 -10.60 -2.61
N LEU A 95 1.18 -9.46 -3.10
CA LEU A 95 0.33 -9.41 -4.30
C LEU A 95 1.01 -10.02 -5.52
N GLU A 96 2.30 -9.74 -5.73
CA GLU A 96 3.09 -10.34 -6.80
C GLU A 96 3.25 -11.85 -6.58
N SER A 97 3.64 -12.26 -5.36
CA SER A 97 3.89 -13.67 -5.03
C SER A 97 2.63 -14.53 -5.12
N ASN A 98 1.47 -13.98 -4.78
CA ASN A 98 0.18 -14.67 -4.94
C ASN A 98 -0.09 -15.09 -6.40
N LEU A 99 0.45 -14.33 -7.37
CA LEU A 99 0.32 -14.62 -8.79
C LEU A 99 1.46 -15.52 -9.30
N THR A 100 2.71 -15.24 -8.89
CA THR A 100 3.89 -15.89 -9.47
C THR A 100 4.34 -17.13 -8.73
N HIS A 101 4.07 -17.21 -7.42
CA HIS A 101 4.49 -18.28 -6.51
C HIS A 101 3.40 -18.60 -5.47
N PRO A 102 2.19 -19.00 -5.91
CA PRO A 102 1.08 -19.31 -5.01
C PRO A 102 1.41 -20.45 -4.02
N GLU A 103 2.39 -21.30 -4.33
CA GLU A 103 2.89 -22.35 -3.43
C GLU A 103 3.53 -21.83 -2.14
N PHE A 104 3.88 -20.54 -2.08
CA PHE A 104 4.44 -19.92 -0.87
C PHE A 104 3.39 -19.31 0.07
N ASP A 105 2.10 -19.39 -0.27
CA ASP A 105 1.03 -18.95 0.62
C ASP A 105 0.84 -19.94 1.79
N ASP A 106 1.42 -19.58 2.94
CA ASP A 106 1.39 -20.34 4.19
C ASP A 106 0.45 -19.75 5.25
N ARG A 107 -0.57 -18.98 4.82
CA ARG A 107 -1.55 -18.40 5.74
C ARG A 107 -2.31 -19.47 6.55
N PRO A 108 -2.53 -19.26 7.85
CA PRO A 108 -3.06 -20.29 8.76
C PRO A 108 -4.54 -20.63 8.52
N TYR A 109 -5.32 -19.75 7.89
CA TYR A 109 -6.77 -19.92 7.70
C TYR A 109 -7.16 -20.48 6.32
N GLY A 110 -6.17 -20.99 5.57
CA GLY A 110 -6.36 -21.53 4.23
C GLY A 110 -6.41 -20.43 3.18
N ALA A 111 -5.59 -20.56 2.13
CA ALA A 111 -5.63 -19.66 0.99
C ALA A 111 -7.00 -19.80 0.29
N ALA A 112 -7.81 -18.74 0.27
CA ALA A 112 -8.92 -18.71 -0.66
C ALA A 112 -8.34 -18.92 -2.08
N ASN A 113 -8.94 -19.84 -2.85
CA ASN A 113 -8.53 -20.13 -4.22
C ASN A 113 -8.25 -18.82 -4.95
N PHE A 114 -7.01 -18.59 -5.39
CA PHE A 114 -6.73 -17.48 -6.30
C PHE A 114 -7.51 -17.77 -7.59
N ALA A 115 -8.67 -17.13 -7.74
CA ALA A 115 -9.20 -16.91 -9.07
C ALA A 115 -8.19 -15.95 -9.72
N ALA A 116 -7.19 -16.51 -10.41
CA ALA A 116 -6.19 -15.73 -11.11
C ALA A 116 -6.94 -14.75 -12.02
N SER A 117 -6.99 -13.47 -11.63
CA SER A 117 -7.30 -12.42 -12.57
C SER A 117 -6.24 -12.53 -13.64
N GLY A 118 -6.63 -12.92 -14.87
CA GLY A 118 -5.69 -13.10 -15.97
C GLY A 118 -4.78 -11.88 -16.14
N PRO A 119 -3.61 -12.05 -16.79
CA PRO A 119 -2.66 -10.95 -16.97
C PRO A 119 -3.36 -9.72 -17.58
N LEU A 120 -2.87 -8.51 -17.20
CA LEU A 120 -3.39 -7.22 -17.69
C LEU A 120 -3.51 -7.17 -19.23
N HIS A 121 -2.69 -7.97 -19.93
CA HIS A 121 -2.86 -8.31 -21.33
C HIS A 121 -2.91 -9.84 -21.50
N PRO A 122 -3.90 -10.38 -22.25
CA PRO A 122 -4.06 -11.83 -22.49
C PRO A 122 -3.00 -12.40 -23.43
N ASP A 123 -2.14 -11.55 -23.97
CA ASP A 123 -1.13 -11.91 -24.94
C ASP A 123 0.02 -12.58 -24.17
N GLY A 124 0.10 -13.92 -24.24
CA GLY A 124 1.11 -14.76 -23.60
C GLY A 124 2.56 -14.54 -24.08
N GLY A 125 2.92 -13.31 -24.44
CA GLY A 125 4.30 -12.90 -24.68
C GLY A 125 5.08 -12.95 -23.38
N GLN A 126 6.21 -13.65 -23.40
CA GLN A 126 7.18 -13.62 -22.31
C GLN A 126 7.52 -12.17 -21.96
N LEU A 127 7.31 -11.79 -20.69
CA LEU A 127 7.94 -10.60 -20.13
C LEU A 127 9.46 -10.76 -20.27
N SER A 128 10.15 -9.69 -20.65
CA SER A 128 11.60 -9.69 -20.88
C SER A 128 12.37 -10.39 -19.75
N ILE A 129 13.22 -11.36 -20.11
CA ILE A 129 14.12 -12.08 -19.19
C ILE A 129 15.43 -11.32 -18.90
N ALA A 130 15.58 -10.10 -19.42
CA ALA A 130 16.80 -9.33 -19.22
C ALA A 130 16.97 -8.95 -17.74
N PRO A 131 18.18 -9.10 -17.15
CA PRO A 131 18.41 -8.71 -15.77
C PRO A 131 18.26 -7.19 -15.64
N ALA A 132 17.58 -6.74 -14.59
CA ALA A 132 17.50 -5.33 -14.27
C ALA A 132 18.90 -4.79 -13.92
N PRO A 133 19.25 -3.56 -14.32
CA PRO A 133 20.56 -2.98 -14.02
C PRO A 133 20.76 -2.88 -12.51
N GLN A 134 21.95 -3.23 -12.04
CA GLN A 134 22.35 -3.14 -10.63
C GLN A 134 22.46 -1.68 -10.19
N VAL A 135 23.09 -0.84 -11.02
CA VAL A 135 23.35 0.57 -10.75
C VAL A 135 22.65 1.42 -11.80
N ILE A 136 21.91 2.42 -11.36
CA ILE A 136 21.34 3.46 -12.21
C ILE A 136 21.66 4.83 -11.61
N SER A 137 21.45 5.92 -12.36
CA SER A 137 21.80 7.29 -11.95
C SER A 137 20.83 7.94 -10.95
N THR A 138 19.92 7.17 -10.36
CA THR A 138 18.91 7.65 -9.40
C THR A 138 18.69 6.61 -8.31
N ASP A 139 18.35 7.06 -7.11
CA ASP A 139 17.97 6.17 -6.01
C ASP A 139 16.52 5.66 -6.14
N PHE A 140 15.71 6.28 -7.00
CA PHE A 140 14.30 5.94 -7.22
C PHE A 140 14.14 4.85 -8.30
N ARG A 141 14.06 3.58 -7.88
CA ARG A 141 13.94 2.41 -8.77
C ARG A 141 12.52 2.13 -9.24
N HIS A 142 11.94 3.05 -10.03
CA HIS A 142 10.62 2.87 -10.64
C HIS A 142 10.58 1.64 -11.57
N ASP A 143 11.71 1.28 -12.17
CA ASP A 143 11.88 0.09 -13.02
C ASP A 143 11.71 -1.23 -12.26
N LEU A 144 11.80 -1.21 -10.93
CA LEU A 144 11.63 -2.40 -10.08
C LEU A 144 10.22 -2.51 -9.48
N LEU A 145 9.37 -1.49 -9.65
CA LEU A 145 8.00 -1.51 -9.15
C LEU A 145 7.19 -2.58 -9.90
N PRO A 146 6.60 -3.58 -9.22
CA PRO A 146 5.85 -4.63 -9.88
C PRO A 146 4.54 -4.08 -10.46
N LEU A 147 4.31 -4.37 -11.74
CA LEU A 147 3.22 -3.77 -12.52
C LEU A 147 1.84 -4.27 -12.08
N TYR A 148 1.71 -5.55 -11.73
CA TYR A 148 0.42 -6.11 -11.30
C TYR A 148 -0.07 -5.48 -9.98
N PRO A 149 0.71 -5.47 -8.88
CA PRO A 149 0.33 -4.76 -7.66
C PRO A 149 0.07 -3.28 -7.87
N TYR A 150 0.88 -2.60 -8.69
CA TYR A 150 0.68 -1.18 -8.98
C TYR A 150 -0.63 -0.92 -9.73
N ALA A 151 -0.99 -1.78 -10.69
CA ALA A 151 -2.26 -1.71 -11.39
C ALA A 151 -3.45 -1.99 -10.46
N GLN A 152 -3.32 -2.93 -9.50
CA GLN A 152 -4.36 -3.18 -8.50
C GLN A 152 -4.59 -1.96 -7.60
N VAL A 153 -3.54 -1.27 -7.15
CA VAL A 153 -3.69 0.00 -6.42
C VAL A 153 -4.35 1.08 -7.28
N ALA A 154 -3.93 1.22 -8.55
CA ALA A 154 -4.57 2.15 -9.48
C ALA A 154 -6.06 1.83 -9.70
N GLU A 155 -6.42 0.55 -9.65
CA GLU A 155 -7.81 0.09 -9.73
C GLU A 155 -8.62 0.48 -8.49
N VAL A 156 -8.03 0.40 -7.29
CA VAL A 156 -8.66 0.91 -6.05
C VAL A 156 -8.99 2.40 -6.20
N PHE A 157 -8.03 3.23 -6.65
CA PHE A 157 -8.28 4.64 -6.90
C PHE A 157 -9.34 4.88 -7.99
N GLY A 158 -9.45 4.00 -8.98
CA GLY A 158 -10.48 4.09 -10.01
C GLY A 158 -11.87 3.71 -9.55
N ALA A 159 -11.97 2.69 -8.69
CA ALA A 159 -13.23 2.27 -8.08
C ALA A 159 -13.69 3.24 -6.98
N LYS A 160 -12.74 3.83 -6.24
CA LYS A 160 -12.96 4.75 -5.12
C LYS A 160 -12.27 6.09 -5.37
N THR A 161 -12.75 6.81 -6.39
CA THR A 161 -12.14 8.10 -6.81
C THR A 161 -12.09 9.16 -5.72
N TYR A 162 -12.98 9.10 -4.71
CA TYR A 162 -12.94 10.00 -3.55
C TYR A 162 -11.62 9.89 -2.76
N LEU A 163 -10.92 8.76 -2.82
CA LEU A 163 -9.63 8.57 -2.14
C LEU A 163 -8.56 9.56 -2.60
N ALA A 164 -8.65 10.05 -3.84
CA ALA A 164 -7.73 11.06 -4.36
C ALA A 164 -7.88 12.43 -3.68
N HIS A 165 -9.06 12.71 -3.11
CA HIS A 165 -9.38 13.95 -2.41
C HIS A 165 -9.37 13.78 -0.89
N LEU A 166 -9.16 12.56 -0.39
CA LEU A 166 -9.23 12.27 1.04
C LEU A 166 -8.23 13.12 1.83
N LEU A 167 -7.04 13.37 1.27
CA LEU A 167 -6.00 14.18 1.90
C LEU A 167 -6.37 15.67 2.08
N GLU A 168 -7.39 16.15 1.38
CA GLU A 168 -7.92 17.51 1.49
C GLU A 168 -8.88 17.67 2.69
N ASP A 169 -9.30 16.57 3.32
CA ASP A 169 -10.20 16.58 4.47
C ASP A 169 -9.47 17.04 5.74
N ASP A 170 -9.96 18.13 6.36
CA ASP A 170 -9.38 18.73 7.56
C ASP A 170 -9.44 17.81 8.78
N GLU A 171 -10.43 16.92 8.85
CA GLU A 171 -10.61 15.97 9.97
C GLU A 171 -9.80 14.68 9.79
N LEU A 172 -9.15 14.48 8.63
CA LEU A 172 -8.35 13.29 8.37
C LEU A 172 -7.11 13.25 9.26
N THR A 173 -6.89 12.13 9.95
CA THR A 173 -5.70 11.92 10.80
C THR A 173 -4.92 10.67 10.39
N PHE A 174 -3.77 10.45 11.03
CA PHE A 174 -3.00 9.22 10.82
C PHE A 174 -3.81 7.98 11.25
N GLY A 175 -4.55 8.06 12.35
CA GLY A 175 -5.42 7.00 12.85
C GLY A 175 -6.50 6.56 11.88
N HIS A 176 -7.12 7.50 11.18
CA HIS A 176 -8.11 7.18 10.15
C HIS A 176 -7.54 6.24 9.09
N LEU A 177 -6.39 6.59 8.51
CA LEU A 177 -5.79 5.81 7.44
C LEU A 177 -5.09 4.55 7.97
N TYR A 178 -4.45 4.61 9.14
CA TYR A 178 -3.79 3.45 9.75
C TYR A 178 -4.80 2.35 10.09
N GLY A 179 -5.97 2.72 10.64
CA GLY A 179 -7.05 1.78 10.91
C GLY A 179 -7.52 1.05 9.65
N GLN A 180 -7.79 1.79 8.57
CA GLN A 180 -8.19 1.20 7.28
C GLN A 180 -7.09 0.31 6.68
N MET A 181 -5.83 0.76 6.74
CA MET A 181 -4.67 0.01 6.28
C MET A 181 -4.57 -1.35 7.00
N GLN A 182 -4.73 -1.37 8.33
CA GLN A 182 -4.60 -2.58 9.14
C GLN A 182 -5.82 -3.51 9.06
N ASP A 183 -7.03 -2.96 8.93
CA ASP A 183 -8.25 -3.76 8.73
C ASP A 183 -8.12 -4.64 7.48
N HIS A 184 -7.78 -4.03 6.33
CA HIS A 184 -7.60 -4.76 5.08
C HIS A 184 -6.42 -5.73 5.12
N ALA A 185 -5.29 -5.36 5.74
CA ALA A 185 -4.16 -6.28 5.90
C ALA A 185 -4.52 -7.52 6.75
N THR A 186 -5.32 -7.31 7.81
CA THR A 186 -5.76 -8.38 8.70
C THR A 186 -6.79 -9.29 8.03
N LYS A 187 -7.73 -8.72 7.28
CA LYS A 187 -8.69 -9.49 6.45
C LYS A 187 -7.97 -10.38 5.44
N TYR A 188 -6.93 -9.85 4.77
CA TYR A 188 -6.07 -10.69 3.93
C TYR A 188 -5.46 -11.85 4.72
N TRP A 189 -4.89 -11.56 5.90
CA TRP A 189 -4.24 -12.60 6.72
C TRP A 189 -5.22 -13.65 7.25
N SER A 190 -6.48 -13.29 7.49
CA SER A 190 -7.56 -14.20 7.89
C SER A 190 -8.09 -15.07 6.73
N GLY A 191 -7.56 -14.93 5.52
CA GLY A 191 -7.91 -15.72 4.34
C GLY A 191 -8.82 -15.02 3.33
N GLU A 192 -9.25 -13.78 3.60
CA GLU A 192 -10.08 -13.01 2.68
C GLU A 192 -9.19 -12.35 1.62
N ASN A 193 -9.11 -12.90 0.41
CA ASN A 193 -8.29 -12.30 -0.64
C ASN A 193 -8.89 -11.01 -1.23
N VAL A 194 -10.22 -10.94 -1.26
CA VAL A 194 -10.99 -9.85 -1.85
C VAL A 194 -11.96 -9.28 -0.84
N ASP A 195 -12.23 -7.98 -0.96
CA ASP A 195 -13.27 -7.30 -0.22
C ASP A 195 -14.65 -7.64 -0.80
N SER A 196 -15.55 -8.11 0.06
CA SER A 196 -16.85 -8.65 -0.37
C SER A 196 -17.81 -7.59 -0.92
N GLU A 197 -17.61 -6.33 -0.58
CA GLU A 197 -18.43 -5.21 -1.05
C GLU A 197 -17.95 -4.67 -2.41
N THR A 198 -16.63 -4.64 -2.61
CA THR A 198 -16.02 -3.96 -3.77
C THR A 198 -15.37 -4.88 -4.79
N ASP A 199 -15.18 -6.16 -4.46
CA ASP A 199 -14.45 -7.16 -5.26
C ASP A 199 -12.98 -6.76 -5.54
N LEU A 200 -12.43 -5.83 -4.74
CA LEU A 200 -11.05 -5.38 -4.83
C LEU A 200 -10.15 -6.24 -3.92
N PRO A 201 -8.87 -6.48 -4.27
CA PRO A 201 -7.99 -7.25 -3.40
C PRO A 201 -7.75 -6.55 -2.06
N GLN A 202 -7.87 -7.29 -0.96
CA GLN A 202 -7.64 -6.76 0.39
C GLN A 202 -6.24 -6.13 0.53
N LEU A 203 -5.20 -6.78 -0.01
CA LEU A 203 -3.85 -6.20 0.01
C LEU A 203 -3.69 -4.95 -0.85
N ALA A 204 -4.46 -4.80 -1.93
CA ALA A 204 -4.42 -3.59 -2.74
C ALA A 204 -5.07 -2.42 -2.00
N LEU A 205 -6.16 -2.67 -1.28
CA LEU A 205 -6.78 -1.71 -0.37
C LEU A 205 -5.82 -1.32 0.76
N ALA A 206 -5.21 -2.30 1.43
CA ALA A 206 -4.21 -2.07 2.48
C ALA A 206 -3.03 -1.21 1.96
N ALA A 207 -2.49 -1.54 0.80
CA ALA A 207 -1.42 -0.77 0.17
C ALA A 207 -1.86 0.65 -0.23
N THR A 208 -3.11 0.82 -0.68
CA THR A 208 -3.67 2.13 -1.02
C THR A 208 -3.74 3.04 0.19
N TYR A 209 -4.31 2.55 1.30
CA TYR A 209 -4.35 3.32 2.55
C TYR A 209 -2.95 3.54 3.14
N GLY A 210 -2.03 2.59 2.99
CA GLY A 210 -0.62 2.77 3.36
C GLY A 210 0.08 3.87 2.56
N LEU A 211 -0.19 3.98 1.25
CA LEU A 211 0.33 5.07 0.41
C LEU A 211 -0.28 6.42 0.78
N LEU A 212 -1.60 6.47 1.05
CA LEU A 212 -2.26 7.69 1.53
C LEU A 212 -1.70 8.13 2.89
N LEU A 213 -1.48 7.19 3.81
CA LEU A 213 -0.93 7.49 5.13
C LEU A 213 0.51 7.95 5.03
N LEU A 214 1.30 7.34 4.13
CA LEU A 214 2.66 7.79 3.83
C LEU A 214 2.66 9.22 3.29
N GLU A 215 1.80 9.51 2.32
CA GLU A 215 1.65 10.87 1.78
C GLU A 215 1.25 11.86 2.87
N LEU A 216 0.24 11.54 3.67
CA LEU A 216 -0.26 12.38 4.76
C LEU A 216 0.84 12.65 5.79
N SER A 217 1.58 11.62 6.19
CA SER A 217 2.65 11.74 7.18
C SER A 217 3.80 12.65 6.76
N ILE A 218 4.04 12.76 5.46
CA ILE A 218 5.05 13.65 4.88
C ILE A 218 4.49 15.05 4.65
N ALA A 219 3.25 15.15 4.17
CA ALA A 219 2.63 16.41 3.74
C ALA A 219 2.13 17.26 4.91
N SER A 220 1.59 16.59 5.91
CA SER A 220 0.78 17.16 6.98
C SER A 220 1.10 16.49 8.33
N PRO A 221 2.34 16.64 8.82
CA PRO A 221 2.76 16.05 10.10
C PRO A 221 1.95 16.55 11.30
N GLU A 222 1.26 17.69 11.19
CA GLU A 222 0.32 18.21 12.18
C GLU A 222 -0.93 17.34 12.38
N LYS A 223 -1.25 16.46 11.42
CA LYS A 223 -2.38 15.51 11.51
C LYS A 223 -2.01 14.18 12.20
N ASP A 224 -0.85 14.16 12.85
CA ASP A 224 -0.38 13.04 13.67
C ASP A 224 -1.15 12.98 14.99
N ASP A 225 -2.08 12.02 15.09
CA ASP A 225 -2.85 11.69 16.27
C ASP A 225 -2.34 10.41 16.96
N ARG A 226 -1.13 9.94 16.61
CA ARG A 226 -0.53 8.81 17.31
C ARG A 226 -0.35 9.18 18.76
N PHE A 227 -0.70 8.22 19.61
CA PHE A 227 -0.69 8.42 21.03
C PHE A 227 0.74 8.25 21.57
N LEU A 228 1.53 9.33 21.47
CA LEU A 228 2.96 9.40 21.80
C LEU A 228 3.32 10.16 23.10
N PRO A 229 2.51 10.22 24.19
CA PRO A 229 2.93 10.96 25.37
C PRO A 229 3.93 10.14 26.20
N ALA A 230 5.21 10.38 25.97
CA ALA A 230 6.35 10.07 26.86
C ALA A 230 6.51 8.62 27.36
N ALA A 231 5.71 7.67 26.89
CA ALA A 231 5.86 6.26 27.22
C ALA A 231 7.01 5.64 26.42
N PRO A 232 7.88 4.82 27.04
CA PRO A 232 8.79 3.98 26.30
C PRO A 232 8.02 3.10 25.30
N LEU A 233 8.59 2.88 24.11
CA LEU A 233 8.11 1.91 23.12
C LEU A 233 7.59 0.63 23.81
N GLY A 234 6.31 0.30 23.60
CA GLY A 234 5.68 -0.92 24.13
C GLY A 234 4.70 -0.75 25.31
N TYR A 235 4.37 0.49 25.70
CA TYR A 235 3.29 0.75 26.67
C TYR A 235 2.23 1.65 26.06
N ASP A 236 0.97 1.22 26.09
CA ASP A 236 -0.16 2.12 25.92
C ASP A 236 -0.10 3.12 27.08
N SER A 237 0.27 4.36 26.83
CA SER A 237 0.07 5.39 27.84
C SER A 237 -1.45 5.45 28.16
N VAL A 238 -1.81 5.60 29.42
CA VAL A 238 -3.22 5.84 29.77
C VAL A 238 -3.49 7.32 29.49
N PRO A 239 -4.60 7.71 28.84
CA PRO A 239 -4.96 9.11 28.73
C PRO A 239 -4.95 9.74 30.12
N VAL A 240 -4.19 10.83 30.30
CA VAL A 240 -4.03 11.46 31.63
C VAL A 240 -5.36 12.04 32.12
N VAL A 241 -6.28 12.38 31.20
CA VAL A 241 -7.62 12.90 31.47
C VAL A 241 -8.56 12.48 30.34
N ALA A 242 -9.73 11.92 30.65
CA ALA A 242 -10.81 11.74 29.68
C ALA A 242 -11.37 13.12 29.29
N PRO A 243 -11.70 13.40 28.01
CA PRO A 243 -12.40 14.64 27.68
C PRO A 243 -13.64 14.74 28.55
N ALA A 244 -13.87 15.90 29.16
CA ALA A 244 -15.07 16.13 29.94
C ALA A 244 -16.27 15.78 29.05
N ASP A 245 -17.13 14.87 29.52
CA ASP A 245 -18.39 14.56 28.84
C ASP A 245 -19.02 15.90 28.46
N GLU A 246 -19.15 16.17 27.16
CA GLU A 246 -20.13 17.13 26.70
C GLU A 246 -21.45 16.54 27.16
N ALA A 247 -21.90 17.03 28.32
CA ALA A 247 -23.19 16.70 28.87
C ALA A 247 -24.18 16.85 27.74
N VAL A 248 -24.72 15.72 27.30
CA VAL A 248 -25.89 15.67 26.43
C VAL A 248 -26.96 16.45 27.17
N SER A 249 -27.09 17.73 26.81
CA SER A 249 -28.09 18.61 27.36
C SER A 249 -29.40 18.26 26.69
N SER A 250 -30.20 17.49 27.43
CA SER A 250 -31.64 17.17 27.28
C SER A 250 -32.11 16.56 25.97
#